data_AF-A0A963IN98-F1
#
_entry.id   AF-A0A963IN98-F1
#
_cell.length_a   1.000
_cell.length_b   1.000
_cell.length_c   1.000
_cell.angle_alpha   90.00
_cell.angle_beta   90.00
_cell.angle_gamma   90.00
#
_symmetry.space_group_name_H-M   'P 1'
#
loop_
_entity.id
_entity.type
_entity.pdbx_description
1 polymer ?
#
loop_
_entity_poly.entity_id
_entity_poly.type
_entity_poly.pdbx_seq_one_letter_code
_entity_poly.pdbx_strand_id
1 'polypeptide(L)'
;MARKRYWSLATLLTLFLAAVTANAATLVVGGTGSSEPIIRLLFEEFRKQAPDARLKHLSPPLGSGGALNALAAGRIDMAVVGRPL
;
A
#
# COMPACT_ATOMS: atom_id res chain seq x y z
N MET A 1 -16.09 -44.60 -0.87
CA MET A 1 -16.57 -43.24 -0.52
C MET A 1 -15.48 -42.27 -0.02
N ALA A 2 -14.39 -42.74 0.62
CA ALA A 2 -13.39 -41.86 1.26
C ALA A 2 -12.54 -41.00 0.27
N ARG A 3 -12.21 -41.52 -0.92
CA ARG A 3 -11.35 -40.84 -1.91
C ARG A 3 -11.88 -39.47 -2.37
N LYS A 4 -13.22 -39.34 -2.50
CA LYS A 4 -13.88 -38.08 -2.90
C LYS A 4 -13.80 -37.02 -1.79
N ARG A 5 -13.80 -37.43 -0.52
CA ARG A 5 -13.74 -36.56 0.67
C ARG A 5 -12.35 -35.97 0.89
N TYR A 6 -11.29 -36.71 0.56
CA TYR A 6 -9.92 -36.18 0.58
C TYR A 6 -9.67 -35.14 -0.52
N TRP A 7 -10.29 -35.33 -1.69
CA TRP A 7 -10.20 -34.34 -2.77
C TRP A 7 -10.91 -33.05 -2.43
N SER A 8 -12.10 -33.12 -1.83
CA SER A 8 -12.82 -31.93 -1.33
C SER A 8 -12.05 -31.20 -0.23
N LEU A 9 -11.38 -31.93 0.67
CA LEU A 9 -10.53 -31.31 1.69
C LEU A 9 -9.31 -30.60 1.07
N ALA A 10 -8.69 -31.21 0.06
CA ALA A 10 -7.55 -30.63 -0.63
C ALA A 10 -7.95 -29.33 -1.36
N THR A 11 -9.10 -29.28 -2.03
CA THR A 11 -9.59 -28.04 -2.67
C THR A 11 -9.88 -26.96 -1.64
N LEU A 12 -10.52 -27.29 -0.52
CA LEU A 12 -10.78 -26.33 0.57
C LEU A 12 -9.49 -25.78 1.18
N LEU A 13 -8.49 -26.64 1.41
CA LEU A 13 -7.19 -26.22 1.95
C LEU A 13 -6.45 -25.29 0.98
N THR A 14 -6.52 -25.57 -0.31
CA THR A 14 -5.87 -24.74 -1.35
C THR A 14 -6.52 -23.35 -1.45
N LEU A 15 -7.86 -23.28 -1.36
CA LEU A 15 -8.59 -22.01 -1.29
C LEU A 15 -8.25 -21.21 -0.03
N PHE A 16 -8.08 -21.88 1.11
CA PHE A 16 -7.74 -21.24 2.36
C PHE A 16 -6.33 -20.64 2.35
N LEU A 17 -5.35 -21.35 1.76
CA LEU A 17 -3.99 -20.82 1.60
C LEU A 17 -3.93 -19.63 0.64
N ALA A 18 -4.75 -19.61 -0.41
CA ALA A 18 -4.83 -18.47 -1.33
C ALA A 18 -5.42 -17.21 -0.66
N ALA A 19 -6.33 -17.38 0.30
CA ALA A 19 -6.87 -16.27 1.07
C ALA A 19 -5.86 -15.64 2.04
N VAL A 20 -4.85 -16.41 2.49
CA VAL A 20 -3.82 -15.95 3.43
C VAL A 20 -2.74 -15.09 2.76
N THR A 21 -2.61 -15.13 1.43
CA THR A 21 -1.63 -14.31 0.70
C THR A 21 -2.08 -12.87 0.46
N ALA A 22 -2.88 -12.30 1.38
CA ALA A 22 -3.20 -10.88 1.37
C ALA A 22 -1.90 -10.08 1.51
N ASN A 23 -1.40 -9.58 0.38
CA ASN A 23 -0.16 -8.82 0.34
C ASN A 23 -0.41 -7.46 0.99
N ALA A 24 0.33 -7.16 2.05
CA ALA A 24 0.36 -5.86 2.71
C ALA A 24 0.80 -4.77 1.72
N ALA A 25 -0.15 -4.13 1.05
CA ALA A 25 0.12 -3.07 0.09
C ALA A 25 0.84 -1.91 0.80
N THR A 26 2.02 -1.55 0.29
CA THR A 26 2.81 -0.43 0.79
C THR A 26 2.55 0.78 -0.09
N LEU A 27 2.01 1.85 0.48
CA LEU A 27 1.84 3.14 -0.17
C LEU A 27 3.13 3.96 -0.05
N VAL A 28 3.78 4.21 -1.17
CA VAL A 28 4.99 5.05 -1.26
C VAL A 28 4.58 6.47 -1.62
N VAL A 29 4.83 7.41 -0.70
CA VAL A 29 4.45 8.82 -0.84
C VAL A 29 5.70 9.70 -0.90
N GLY A 30 5.72 10.61 -1.86
CA GLY A 30 6.70 11.69 -1.96
C GLY A 30 6.00 13.04 -2.09
N GLY A 31 6.72 14.13 -1.86
CA GLY A 31 6.13 15.45 -1.96
C GLY A 31 6.87 16.54 -1.20
N THR A 32 6.13 17.56 -0.81
CA THR A 32 6.62 18.61 0.08
C THR A 32 6.82 18.08 1.50
N GLY A 33 7.98 18.34 2.12
CA GLY A 33 8.23 17.90 3.51
C GLY A 33 7.22 18.45 4.52
N SER A 34 6.64 19.62 4.26
CA SER A 34 5.56 20.20 5.08
C SER A 34 4.27 19.37 5.09
N SER A 35 4.08 18.46 4.14
CA SER A 35 2.90 17.59 4.05
C SER A 35 3.04 16.27 4.81
N GLU A 36 4.26 15.89 5.22
CA GLU A 36 4.51 14.61 5.89
C GLU A 36 3.67 14.41 7.16
N PRO A 37 3.53 15.39 8.08
CA PRO A 37 2.76 15.21 9.30
C PRO A 37 1.27 14.89 9.04
N ILE A 38 0.64 15.58 8.08
CA ILE A 38 -0.78 15.37 7.77
C ILE A 38 -1.01 14.03 7.07
N ILE A 39 -0.11 13.63 6.16
CA ILE A 39 -0.20 12.30 5.51
C ILE A 39 -0.07 11.19 6.54
N ARG A 40 0.83 11.34 7.51
CA ARG A 40 0.97 10.36 8.59
C ARG A 40 -0.31 10.22 9.41
N LEU A 41 -0.95 11.34 9.78
CA LEU A 41 -2.21 11.32 10.52
C LEU A 41 -3.35 10.65 9.74
N LEU A 42 -3.49 10.99 8.45
CA LEU A 42 -4.50 10.39 7.58
C LEU A 42 -4.27 8.89 7.41
N PHE A 43 -3.01 8.48 7.27
CA PHE A 43 -2.66 7.07 7.13
C PHE A 43 -2.92 6.27 8.41
N GLU A 44 -2.65 6.84 9.58
CA GLU A 44 -2.95 6.20 10.86
C GLU A 44 -4.46 5.92 11.02
N GLU A 45 -5.31 6.86 10.61
CA GLU A 45 -6.77 6.64 10.58
C GLU A 45 -7.16 5.58 9.53
N PHE A 46 -6.59 5.64 8.33
CA PHE A 46 -6.82 4.64 7.29
C PHE A 46 -6.45 3.22 7.75
N ARG A 47 -5.34 3.07 8.48
CA ARG A 47 -4.85 1.78 8.99
C ARG A 47 -5.84 1.10 9.94
N LYS A 48 -6.75 1.84 10.58
CA LYS A 48 -7.82 1.23 11.38
C LYS A 48 -8.76 0.35 10.55
N GLN A 49 -8.90 0.66 9.26
CA GLN A 49 -9.73 -0.10 8.32
C GLN A 49 -8.90 -1.08 7.48
N ALA A 50 -7.60 -0.81 7.32
CA ALA A 50 -6.65 -1.67 6.61
C ALA A 50 -5.39 -1.91 7.47
N PRO A 51 -5.44 -2.82 8.46
CA PRO A 51 -4.35 -3.02 9.43
C PRO A 51 -3.01 -3.42 8.80
N ASP A 52 -3.08 -4.14 7.68
CA ASP A 52 -1.90 -4.63 6.96
C ASP A 52 -1.28 -3.58 6.03
N ALA A 53 -1.95 -2.45 5.80
CA ALA A 53 -1.42 -1.40 4.96
C ALA A 53 -0.17 -0.77 5.57
N ARG A 54 0.81 -0.46 4.74
CA ARG A 54 2.07 0.20 5.15
C ARG A 54 2.24 1.53 4.44
N LEU A 55 2.83 2.51 5.12
CA LEU A 55 3.19 3.79 4.54
C LEU A 55 4.72 3.89 4.47
N LYS A 56 5.22 4.29 3.31
CA LYS A 56 6.61 4.68 3.10
C LYS A 56 6.67 6.13 2.64
N HIS A 57 6.99 7.05 3.55
CA HIS A 57 7.30 8.43 3.19
C HIS A 57 8.77 8.50 2.73
N LEU A 58 9.05 9.19 1.62
CA LEU A 58 10.42 9.39 1.17
C LEU A 58 11.14 10.46 1.99
N SER A 59 12.33 10.11 2.50
CA SER A 59 13.23 11.03 3.19
C SER A 59 14.62 10.99 2.50
N PRO A 60 15.23 12.14 2.15
CA PRO A 60 14.70 13.50 2.31
C PRO A 60 13.50 13.78 1.39
N PRO A 61 12.68 14.82 1.68
CA PRO A 61 11.53 15.17 0.84
C PRO A 61 11.96 15.61 -0.56
N LEU A 62 11.20 15.19 -1.58
CA LEU A 62 11.51 15.44 -2.99
C LEU A 62 11.13 16.86 -3.47
N GLY A 63 10.25 17.54 -2.74
CA GLY A 63 9.56 18.73 -3.24
C GLY A 63 8.55 18.40 -4.36
N SER A 64 7.77 19.40 -4.80
CA SER A 64 6.68 19.16 -5.78
C SER A 64 7.19 18.62 -7.12
N GLY A 65 8.22 19.26 -7.70
CA GLY A 65 8.74 18.86 -9.01
C GLY A 65 9.36 17.46 -9.00
N GLY A 66 10.16 17.16 -7.97
CA GLY A 66 10.76 15.83 -7.80
C GLY A 66 9.70 14.74 -7.60
N ALA A 67 8.65 15.03 -6.81
CA ALA A 67 7.55 14.09 -6.59
C ALA A 67 6.74 13.82 -7.87
N LEU A 68 6.46 14.84 -8.69
CA LEU A 68 5.76 14.65 -9.97
C LEU A 68 6.57 13.80 -10.95
N ASN A 69 7.87 14.07 -11.07
CA ASN A 69 8.76 13.26 -11.89
C ASN A 69 8.83 11.81 -11.40
N ALA A 70 8.90 11.60 -10.07
CA ALA A 70 8.91 10.27 -9.48
C ALA A 70 7.57 9.53 -9.71
N LEU A 71 6.44 10.23 -9.63
CA LEU A 71 5.12 9.66 -9.90
C LEU A 71 4.98 9.27 -11.38
N ALA A 72 5.35 10.16 -12.29
CA ALA A 72 5.34 9.89 -13.73
C ALA A 72 6.24 8.70 -14.11
N ALA A 73 7.35 8.51 -13.39
CA ALA A 73 8.25 7.38 -13.54
C ALA A 73 7.81 6.10 -12.80
N GLY A 74 6.65 6.10 -12.12
CA GLY A 74 6.14 4.96 -11.36
C GLY A 74 7.00 4.58 -10.14
N ARG A 75 7.77 5.52 -9.60
CA ARG A 75 8.67 5.30 -8.45
C ARG A 75 7.98 5.52 -7.10
N ILE A 76 6.86 6.24 -7.10
CA ILE A 76 5.97 6.48 -5.97
C ILE A 76 4.53 6.31 -6.42
N ASP A 77 3.64 6.05 -5.47
CA ASP A 77 2.21 5.83 -5.73
C ASP A 77 1.41 7.14 -5.63
N MET A 78 1.90 8.09 -4.84
CA MET A 78 1.24 9.38 -4.60
C MET A 78 2.25 10.52 -4.46
N ALA A 79 1.99 11.60 -5.17
CA ALA A 79 2.71 12.87 -5.03
C ALA A 79 1.85 13.89 -4.27
N VAL A 80 2.40 14.49 -3.22
CA VAL A 80 1.79 15.63 -2.52
C VAL A 80 2.50 16.91 -2.95
N VAL A 81 1.80 17.74 -3.73
CA VAL A 81 2.38 18.94 -4.36
C VAL A 81 1.85 20.21 -3.70
N GLY A 82 2.73 21.17 -3.47
CA GLY A 82 2.37 22.48 -2.91
C GLY A 82 1.87 23.50 -3.93
N ARG A 83 1.80 23.13 -5.22
CA ARG A 83 1.31 23.97 -6.32
C ARG A 83 0.45 23.12 -7.26
N PRO A 84 -0.66 23.67 -7.78
CA PRO A 84 -1.44 23.00 -8.81
C PRO A 84 -0.62 22.80 -10.10
N LEU A 85 -1.02 21.80 -10.87
CA LEU A 85 -0.44 21.45 -12.18
C LEU A 85 -0.95 22.38 -13.29
#